data_AF-A0A2T4Z2X8-F1
#
_entry.id   AF-A0A2T4Z2X8-F1
#
_cell.length_a   1.000
_cell.length_b   1.000
_cell.length_c   1.000
_cell.angle_alpha   90.00
_cell.angle_beta   90.00
_cell.angle_gamma   90.00
#
_symmetry.space_group_name_H-M   'P 1'
#
loop_
_entity.id
_entity.type
_entity.pdbx_description
1 polymer ?
#
loop_
_entity_poly.entity_id
_entity_poly.type
_entity_poly.pdbx_seq_one_letter_code
_entity_poly.pdbx_strand_id
1 'polypeptide(L)'
;MMPRYRHPPRKTAVPAAAPQTASPEAASDPILISDLCSEYGVTARALRFYEENGLLRPRRKGNIRLYSQRDRDKVRLILLLRSAGFGVNDIVAHIAEGPGRDDPVRIALGPAQIKAKLDENRALLQTTEEAVTLLETWLSAVERGEPIP
;
A
#
# COMPACT_ATOMS: atom_id res chain seq x y z
N MET A 1 -10.09 72.83 30.40
CA MET A 1 -8.64 72.59 30.66
C MET A 1 -8.42 71.08 30.69
N MET A 2 -7.58 70.57 29.79
CA MET A 2 -7.56 69.16 29.34
C MET A 2 -6.97 68.19 30.38
N PRO A 3 -7.52 66.96 30.51
CA PRO A 3 -6.95 65.88 31.32
C PRO A 3 -5.70 65.29 30.64
N ARG A 4 -4.65 65.07 31.43
CA ARG A 4 -3.38 64.48 30.97
C ARG A 4 -3.55 63.00 30.68
N TYR A 5 -3.61 62.65 29.39
CA TYR A 5 -3.50 61.26 28.94
C TYR A 5 -2.07 60.75 29.11
N ARG A 6 -1.92 59.75 29.99
CA ARG A 6 -0.71 58.94 30.17
C ARG A 6 -0.55 58.02 28.96
N HIS A 7 0.56 58.15 28.23
CA HIS A 7 0.91 57.28 27.12
C HIS A 7 1.13 55.82 27.59
N PRO A 8 0.59 54.81 26.88
CA PRO A 8 0.95 53.41 27.08
C PRO A 8 2.31 53.09 26.42
N PRO A 9 3.06 52.08 26.92
CA PRO A 9 4.35 51.71 26.37
C PRO A 9 4.25 51.08 24.97
N ARG A 10 5.29 51.32 24.16
CA ARG A 10 5.52 50.87 22.78
C ARG A 10 5.15 49.40 22.55
N LYS A 11 4.34 49.17 21.51
CA LYS A 11 4.09 47.87 20.88
C LYS A 11 5.43 47.22 20.53
N THR A 12 5.73 46.08 21.15
CA THR A 12 6.71 45.13 20.63
C THR A 12 6.24 44.67 19.26
N ALA A 13 7.17 44.69 18.30
CA ALA A 13 6.94 44.22 16.95
C ALA A 13 6.60 42.73 16.99
N VAL A 14 5.37 42.39 16.61
CA VAL A 14 5.01 41.04 16.18
C VAL A 14 5.78 40.80 14.88
N PRO A 15 6.57 39.71 14.75
CA PRO A 15 7.21 39.43 13.48
C PRO A 15 6.11 39.19 12.45
N ALA A 16 6.22 39.91 11.33
CA ALA A 16 5.35 39.80 10.18
C ALA A 16 5.24 38.31 9.79
N ALA A 17 4.03 37.76 9.95
CA ALA A 17 3.68 36.50 9.36
C ALA A 17 3.90 36.63 7.85
N ALA A 18 4.92 35.95 7.35
CA ALA A 18 5.12 35.78 5.92
C ALA A 18 3.82 35.24 5.31
N PRO A 19 3.44 35.66 4.11
CA PRO A 19 2.30 35.07 3.43
C PRO A 19 2.57 33.57 3.32
N GLN A 20 1.71 32.79 3.97
CA GLN A 20 1.60 31.36 3.72
C GLN A 20 1.29 31.25 2.22
N THR A 21 2.33 30.99 1.43
CA THR A 21 2.15 30.55 0.06
C THR A 21 1.40 29.25 0.15
N ALA A 22 0.08 29.33 -0.03
CA ALA A 22 -0.73 28.18 -0.36
C ALA A 22 -0.05 27.55 -1.59
N SER A 23 0.70 26.47 -1.36
CA SER A 23 1.14 25.62 -2.46
C SER A 23 -0.10 25.27 -3.27
N PRO A 24 -0.01 25.25 -4.61
CA PRO A 24 -1.12 24.87 -5.44
C PRO A 24 -1.35 23.38 -5.16
N GLU A 25 -2.30 23.08 -4.28
CA GLU A 25 -2.90 21.76 -4.20
C GLU A 25 -3.67 21.63 -5.51
N ALA A 26 -2.94 21.22 -6.57
CA ALA A 26 -3.52 20.80 -7.82
C ALA A 26 -4.63 19.84 -7.44
N ALA A 27 -5.86 20.26 -7.74
CA ALA A 27 -7.08 19.53 -7.46
C ALA A 27 -7.06 18.23 -8.26
N SER A 28 -6.33 17.23 -7.75
CA SER A 28 -6.55 15.85 -8.11
C SER A 28 -7.87 15.48 -7.45
N ASP A 29 -8.82 15.00 -8.24
CA ASP A 29 -10.08 14.51 -7.71
C ASP A 29 -9.81 13.49 -6.60
N PRO A 30 -10.58 13.53 -5.51
CA PRO A 30 -10.37 12.62 -4.40
C PRO A 30 -10.58 11.18 -4.87
N ILE A 31 -9.57 10.33 -4.67
CA ILE A 31 -9.63 8.92 -5.07
C ILE A 31 -10.55 8.19 -4.10
N LEU A 32 -11.61 7.57 -4.61
CA LEU A 32 -12.57 6.79 -3.85
C LEU A 32 -12.18 5.31 -3.82
N ILE A 33 -12.82 4.56 -2.92
CA ILE A 33 -12.65 3.10 -2.86
C ILE A 33 -13.05 2.42 -4.16
N SER A 34 -14.10 2.93 -4.83
CA SER A 34 -14.58 2.44 -6.12
C SER A 34 -13.52 2.59 -7.20
N ASP A 35 -12.79 3.70 -7.20
CA ASP A 35 -11.79 4.00 -8.21
C ASP A 35 -10.63 3.02 -8.12
N LEU A 36 -10.14 2.76 -6.90
CA LEU A 36 -9.11 1.73 -6.65
C LEU A 36 -9.59 0.32 -6.98
N CYS A 37 -10.85 0.00 -6.67
CA CYS A 37 -11.44 -1.30 -7.05
C CYS A 37 -11.47 -1.50 -8.56
N SER A 38 -11.96 -0.50 -9.30
CA SER A 38 -12.04 -0.53 -10.76
C SER A 38 -10.66 -0.55 -11.41
N GLU A 39 -9.71 0.23 -10.89
CA GLU A 39 -8.36 0.32 -11.45
C GLU A 39 -7.55 -0.97 -11.28
N TYR A 40 -7.61 -1.60 -10.09
CA TYR A 40 -6.75 -2.73 -9.75
C TYR A 40 -7.47 -4.08 -9.73
N GLY A 41 -8.77 -4.12 -10.02
CA GLY A 41 -9.57 -5.36 -9.95
C GLY A 41 -9.68 -5.95 -8.53
N VAL A 42 -9.44 -5.13 -7.50
CA VAL A 42 -9.51 -5.56 -6.10
C VAL A 42 -10.88 -5.29 -5.52
N THR A 43 -11.29 -6.09 -4.53
CA THR A 43 -12.55 -5.86 -3.84
C THR A 43 -12.43 -4.75 -2.79
N ALA A 44 -13.53 -4.06 -2.50
CA ALA A 44 -13.60 -3.11 -1.39
C ALA A 44 -13.35 -3.78 -0.03
N ARG A 45 -13.52 -5.12 0.06
CA ARG A 45 -13.16 -5.90 1.24
C ARG A 45 -11.63 -6.02 1.37
N ALA A 46 -10.91 -6.24 0.28
CA ALA A 46 -9.45 -6.29 0.28
C ALA A 46 -8.83 -4.93 0.68
N LEU A 47 -9.35 -3.82 0.14
CA LEU A 47 -8.86 -2.48 0.50
C LEU A 47 -9.08 -2.17 1.99
N ARG A 48 -10.25 -2.53 2.54
CA ARG A 48 -10.51 -2.41 3.99
C ARG A 48 -9.58 -3.27 4.83
N PHE A 49 -9.29 -4.49 4.36
CA PHE A 49 -8.31 -5.35 5.02
C PHE A 49 -6.90 -4.71 5.04
N TYR A 50 -6.47 -4.03 3.97
CA TYR A 50 -5.21 -3.29 3.98
C TYR A 50 -5.23 -2.07 4.91
N GLU A 51 -6.37 -1.38 5.05
CA GLU A 51 -6.55 -0.34 6.08
C GLU A 51 -6.43 -0.90 7.50
N GLU A 52 -7.08 -2.03 7.79
CA GLU A 52 -7.06 -2.69 9.09
C GLU A 52 -5.65 -3.13 9.51
N ASN A 53 -4.81 -3.51 8.53
CA ASN A 53 -3.39 -3.83 8.73
C ASN A 53 -2.47 -2.60 8.71
N GLY A 54 -3.03 -1.38 8.66
CA GLY A 54 -2.28 -0.12 8.72
C GLY A 54 -1.50 0.22 7.44
N LEU A 55 -1.68 -0.54 6.36
CA LEU A 55 -1.00 -0.33 5.08
C LEU A 55 -1.54 0.91 4.36
N LEU A 56 -2.85 1.13 4.43
CA LEU A 56 -3.52 2.29 3.83
C LEU A 56 -4.05 3.21 4.94
N ARG A 57 -3.98 4.52 4.71
CA ARG A 57 -4.42 5.53 5.69
C ARG A 57 -5.27 6.61 5.03
N PRO A 58 -6.42 6.25 4.43
CA PRO A 58 -7.28 7.21 3.76
C PRO A 58 -7.84 8.23 4.75
N ARG A 59 -8.02 9.47 4.28
CA ARG A 59 -8.73 10.50 5.06
C ARG A 59 -10.23 10.23 4.98
N ARG A 60 -10.97 10.62 6.02
CA ARG A 60 -12.43 10.52 6.02
C ARG A 60 -13.06 11.90 5.84
N LYS A 61 -14.05 11.98 4.94
CA LYS A 61 -14.95 13.13 4.80
C LYS A 61 -16.38 12.63 5.00
N GLY A 62 -16.89 12.80 6.22
CA GLY A 62 -18.11 12.12 6.65
C GLY A 62 -17.95 10.60 6.60
N ASN A 63 -18.82 9.92 5.85
CA ASN A 63 -18.76 8.47 5.70
C ASN A 63 -17.88 8.01 4.51
N ILE A 64 -17.33 8.94 3.74
CA ILE A 64 -16.57 8.65 2.52
C ILE A 64 -15.07 8.55 2.87
N ARG A 65 -14.40 7.51 2.35
CA ARG A 65 -12.94 7.37 2.38
C ARG A 65 -12.34 8.04 1.16
N LEU A 66 -11.36 8.90 1.38
CA LEU A 66 -10.60 9.59 0.36
C LEU A 66 -9.17 9.08 0.43
N TYR A 67 -8.78 8.30 -0.57
CA TYR A 67 -7.42 7.78 -0.72
C TYR A 67 -6.55 8.86 -1.36
N SER A 68 -5.29 8.86 -0.94
CA SER A 68 -4.26 9.70 -1.54
C SER A 68 -3.61 8.98 -2.72
N GLN A 69 -2.88 9.72 -3.56
CA GLN A 69 -2.02 9.12 -4.58
C GLN A 69 -1.01 8.13 -3.96
N ARG A 70 -0.54 8.42 -2.74
CA ARG A 70 0.34 7.52 -2.00
C ARG A 70 -0.34 6.20 -1.62
N ASP A 71 -1.61 6.24 -1.22
CA ASP A 71 -2.38 5.02 -0.96
C ASP A 71 -2.54 4.19 -2.24
N ARG A 72 -2.79 4.85 -3.37
CA ARG A 72 -2.87 4.21 -4.69
C ARG A 72 -1.55 3.50 -5.06
N ASP A 73 -0.42 4.17 -4.90
CA ASP A 73 0.90 3.58 -5.16
C ASP A 73 1.19 2.40 -4.23
N LYS A 74 0.78 2.48 -2.96
CA LYS A 74 0.87 1.35 -2.02
C LYS A 74 0.02 0.18 -2.46
N VAL A 75 -1.24 0.39 -2.89
CA VAL A 75 -2.10 -0.69 -3.39
C VAL A 75 -1.40 -1.42 -4.54
N ARG A 76 -0.85 -0.68 -5.51
CA ARG A 76 -0.09 -1.27 -6.61
C ARG A 76 1.08 -2.13 -6.12
N LEU A 77 1.85 -1.62 -5.16
CA LEU A 77 3.00 -2.35 -4.59
C LEU A 77 2.57 -3.60 -3.81
N ILE A 78 1.53 -3.51 -2.99
CA ILE A 78 0.97 -4.64 -2.23
C ILE A 78 0.59 -5.76 -3.20
N LEU A 79 -0.10 -5.43 -4.29
CA LEU A 79 -0.53 -6.42 -5.29
C LEU A 79 0.65 -7.08 -6.00
N LEU A 80 1.69 -6.29 -6.34
CA LEU A 80 2.92 -6.84 -6.91
C LEU A 80 3.57 -7.86 -5.96
N LEU A 81 3.69 -7.52 -4.67
CA LEU A 81 4.28 -8.42 -3.67
C LEU A 81 3.44 -9.67 -3.45
N ARG A 82 2.11 -9.53 -3.40
CA ARG A 82 1.20 -10.67 -3.33
C ARG A 82 1.37 -11.61 -4.53
N SER A 83 1.50 -11.06 -5.74
CA SER A 83 1.74 -11.86 -6.96
C SER A 83 3.10 -12.59 -6.95
N ALA A 84 4.10 -12.03 -6.27
CA ALA A 84 5.40 -12.67 -6.06
C ALA A 84 5.40 -13.72 -4.92
N GLY A 85 4.26 -13.95 -4.27
CA GLY A 85 4.07 -14.97 -3.22
C GLY A 85 4.30 -14.47 -1.80
N PHE A 86 4.51 -13.17 -1.58
CA PHE A 86 4.70 -12.63 -0.23
C PHE A 86 3.38 -12.65 0.58
N GLY A 87 3.50 -12.98 1.87
CA GLY A 87 2.40 -12.91 2.82
C GLY A 87 2.04 -11.47 3.17
N VAL A 88 0.85 -11.25 3.70
CA VAL A 88 0.43 -9.91 4.17
C VAL A 88 1.35 -9.42 5.30
N ASN A 89 1.76 -10.31 6.20
CA ASN A 89 2.66 -9.96 7.31
C ASN A 89 4.03 -9.50 6.80
N ASP A 90 4.58 -10.17 5.77
CA ASP A 90 5.84 -9.76 5.13
C ASP A 90 5.66 -8.37 4.51
N ILE A 91 4.56 -8.16 3.80
CA ILE A 91 4.25 -6.87 3.15
C ILE A 91 4.16 -5.75 4.18
N VAL A 92 3.51 -5.97 5.32
CA VAL A 92 3.43 -4.99 6.43
C VAL A 92 4.81 -4.68 6.99
N ALA A 93 5.66 -5.70 7.19
CA ALA A 93 7.02 -5.52 7.72
C ALA A 93 7.96 -4.78 6.75
N HIS A 94 7.70 -4.89 5.44
CA HIS A 94 8.62 -4.39 4.41
C HIS A 94 8.13 -3.13 3.68
N ILE A 95 6.90 -2.67 3.88
CA ILE A 95 6.47 -1.37 3.36
C ILE A 95 6.91 -0.28 4.35
N ALA A 96 7.77 0.63 3.88
CA ALA A 96 8.23 1.77 4.65
C ALA A 96 7.68 3.08 4.07
N GLU A 97 7.17 3.94 4.94
CA GLU A 97 6.81 5.31 4.60
C GLU A 97 8.03 6.22 4.78
N GLY A 98 8.43 6.97 3.75
CA GLY A 98 9.30 8.13 3.91
C GLY A 98 8.61 9.25 4.72
N PRO A 99 9.38 10.08 5.45
CA PRO A 99 8.87 11.09 6.40
C PRO A 99 8.00 12.19 5.77
N GLY A 100 8.14 12.46 4.47
CA GLY A 100 7.41 13.49 3.74
C GLY A 100 6.12 13.00 3.09
N ARG A 101 5.21 13.95 2.79
CA ARG A 101 3.98 13.70 2.02
C ARG A 101 4.26 13.25 0.59
N ASP A 102 5.33 13.78 0.00
CA ASP A 102 5.74 13.55 -1.38
C ASP A 102 6.84 12.47 -1.51
N ASP A 103 7.22 11.84 -0.39
CA ASP A 103 8.21 10.78 -0.44
C ASP A 103 7.63 9.53 -1.09
N PRO A 104 8.34 8.93 -2.07
CA PRO A 104 7.86 7.74 -2.75
C PRO A 104 7.66 6.60 -1.75
N VAL A 105 6.67 5.75 -2.04
CA VAL A 105 6.48 4.50 -1.29
C VAL A 105 7.76 3.68 -1.43
N ARG A 106 8.38 3.34 -0.28
CA ARG A 106 9.61 2.56 -0.26
C ARG A 106 9.30 1.14 0.16
N ILE A 107 10.10 0.23 -0.37
CA ILE A 107 10.14 -1.16 0.05
C ILE A 107 11.47 -1.45 0.72
N ALA A 108 11.41 -2.06 1.90
CA ALA A 108 12.55 -2.53 2.67
C ALA A 108 12.85 -4.01 2.38
N LEU A 109 12.62 -4.46 1.15
CA LEU A 109 13.06 -5.77 0.66
C LEU A 109 14.44 -5.63 0.03
N GLY A 110 15.43 -6.30 0.61
CA GLY A 110 16.76 -6.40 0.02
C GLY A 110 16.83 -7.47 -1.08
N PRO A 111 17.85 -7.44 -1.95
CA PRO A 111 18.05 -8.43 -3.01
C PRO A 111 18.07 -9.88 -2.50
N ALA A 112 18.61 -10.11 -1.29
CA ALA A 112 18.65 -11.43 -0.67
C ALA A 112 17.24 -11.98 -0.37
N GLN A 113 16.32 -11.15 0.09
CA GLN A 113 14.94 -11.55 0.41
C GLN A 113 14.16 -11.85 -0.87
N ILE A 114 14.34 -11.03 -1.91
CA ILE A 114 13.75 -11.25 -3.23
C ILE A 114 14.26 -12.58 -3.83
N LYS A 115 15.57 -12.82 -3.76
CA LYS A 115 16.17 -14.07 -4.23
C LYS A 115 15.66 -15.28 -3.44
N ALA A 116 15.61 -15.19 -2.11
CA ALA A 116 15.08 -16.26 -1.27
C ALA A 116 13.64 -16.62 -1.64
N LYS A 117 12.79 -15.62 -1.91
CA LYS A 117 11.41 -15.87 -2.33
C LYS A 117 11.31 -16.51 -3.72
N LEU A 118 12.19 -16.11 -4.64
CA LEU A 118 12.29 -16.75 -5.94
C LEU A 118 12.68 -18.23 -5.82
N ASP A 119 13.65 -18.55 -4.97
CA ASP A 119 14.10 -19.92 -4.75
C ASP A 119 13.02 -20.77 -4.07
N GLU A 120 12.28 -20.21 -3.10
CA GLU A 120 11.09 -20.85 -2.49
C GLU A 120 10.02 -21.17 -3.55
N ASN A 121 9.67 -20.20 -4.40
CA ASN A 121 8.67 -20.39 -5.45
C ASN A 121 9.12 -21.45 -6.48
N ARG A 122 10.41 -21.52 -6.81
CA ARG A 122 10.97 -22.55 -7.70
C ARG A 122 10.87 -23.94 -7.10
N ALA A 123 11.20 -24.09 -5.81
CA ALA A 123 11.06 -25.35 -5.12
C ALA A 123 9.59 -25.81 -5.10
N LEU A 124 8.65 -24.89 -4.84
CA LEU A 124 7.22 -25.19 -4.88
C LEU A 124 6.75 -25.62 -6.28
N LEU A 125 7.22 -24.94 -7.33
CA LEU A 125 6.91 -25.29 -8.71
C LEU A 125 7.38 -26.71 -9.02
N GLN A 126 8.64 -27.04 -8.68
CA GLN A 126 9.20 -28.37 -8.89
C GLN A 126 8.36 -29.46 -8.18
N THR A 127 8.03 -29.26 -6.89
CA THR A 127 7.18 -30.22 -6.16
C THR A 127 5.80 -30.37 -6.81
N THR A 128 5.23 -29.28 -7.34
CA THR A 128 3.93 -29.32 -8.01
C THR A 128 4.02 -30.09 -9.34
N GLU A 129 5.08 -29.88 -10.12
CA GLU A 129 5.33 -30.60 -11.38
C GLU A 129 5.53 -32.11 -11.15
N GLU A 130 6.29 -32.49 -10.11
CA GLU A 130 6.46 -33.87 -9.70
C GLU A 130 5.12 -34.51 -9.32
N ALA A 131 4.30 -33.82 -8.52
CA ALA A 131 2.98 -34.29 -8.13
C ALA A 131 2.04 -34.48 -9.34
N VAL A 132 2.04 -33.52 -10.28
CA VAL A 132 1.25 -33.63 -11.52
C VAL A 132 1.67 -34.84 -12.35
N THR A 133 2.98 -35.06 -12.51
CA THR A 133 3.52 -36.22 -13.25
C THR A 133 3.05 -37.55 -12.64
N LEU A 134 3.04 -37.64 -11.30
CA LEU A 134 2.53 -38.82 -10.59
C LEU A 134 1.03 -39.00 -10.83
N LEU A 135 0.23 -37.93 -10.78
CA LEU A 135 -1.21 -37.99 -11.05
C LEU A 135 -1.51 -38.42 -12.49
N GLU A 136 -0.76 -37.94 -13.48
CA GLU A 136 -0.91 -38.35 -14.88
C GLU A 136 -0.58 -39.84 -15.08
N THR A 137 0.48 -40.31 -14.40
CA THR A 137 0.87 -41.73 -14.40
C THR A 137 -0.25 -42.59 -13.81
N TRP A 138 -0.80 -42.15 -12.67
CA TRP A 138 -1.89 -42.83 -11.98
C TRP A 138 -3.16 -42.89 -12.83
N LEU A 139 -3.57 -41.75 -13.42
CA LEU A 139 -4.74 -41.67 -14.29
C LEU A 139 -4.61 -42.62 -15.49
N SER A 140 -3.42 -42.67 -16.10
CA SER A 140 -3.14 -43.55 -17.24
C SER A 140 -3.23 -45.04 -16.89
N ALA A 141 -2.80 -45.43 -15.69
CA ALA A 141 -2.91 -46.82 -15.22
C ALA A 141 -4.38 -47.23 -15.01
N VAL A 142 -5.18 -46.33 -14.42
CA VAL A 142 -6.63 -46.55 -14.21
C VAL A 142 -7.37 -46.70 -15.53
N GLU A 143 -7.07 -45.87 -16.54
CA GLU A 143 -7.67 -45.96 -17.87
C GLU A 143 -7.38 -47.30 -18.57
N ARG A 144 -6.22 -47.90 -18.30
CA ARG A 144 -5.82 -49.20 -18.84
C ARG A 144 -6.35 -50.39 -18.03
N GLY A 145 -7.03 -50.14 -16.90
CA GLY A 145 -7.46 -51.20 -15.97
C GLY A 145 -6.28 -51.92 -15.29
N GLU A 146 -5.12 -51.28 -15.25
CA GLU A 146 -3.92 -51.81 -14.62
C GLU A 146 -3.96 -51.61 -13.10
N PRO A 147 -3.26 -52.44 -12.31
CA PRO A 147 -3.06 -52.16 -10.90
C PRO A 147 -2.33 -50.83 -10.75
N ILE A 148 -2.85 -50.01 -9.83
CA ILE A 148 -2.28 -48.71 -9.47
C ILE A 148 -0.85 -48.91 -8.93
N PRO A 149 0.14 -48.13 -9.41
CA PRO A 149 1.52 -48.18 -8.92
C PRO A 149 1.69 -47.71 -7.48
#